data_AF-A0A4Q3U4J2-F1
#
_entry.id   AF-A0A4Q3U4J2-F1
#
_cell.length_a   1.000
_cell.length_b   1.000
_cell.length_c   1.000
_cell.angle_alpha   90.00
_cell.angle_beta   90.00
_cell.angle_gamma   90.00
#
_symmetry.space_group_name_H-M   'P 1'
#
loop_
_entity.id
_entity.type
_entity.pdbx_description
1 polymer ?
#
loop_
_entity_poly.entity_id
_entity_poly.type
_entity_poly.pdbx_seq_one_letter_code
_entity_poly.pdbx_strand_id
1 'polypeptide(L)'
;GLVKTSEDFGIQGERPVHPELLDWLAVEFRESGWDVKKLLRLLVTSHAYRQSSIISPGMAERDPDNRFLARGPRHRLPSWMLRDQALAISGLLVEKIGGPAVKGYQPEGVWEEATFGLIKYQQDHGDALYRRSLYTFWRRIVGPTMFFDVANRQTCSVKTGLTNTPLHALVTLNDVTYTEAARSLAERMMKAPGDDSAKLSHAFRRCTSRIPDAKDTAILLSALELLRTQYQADPDSAKKLIATGESTPDPALDPVDLAAFTGIASLLLNLDETLSLE
;
A
#
# COMPACT_ATOMS: atom_id res chain seq x y z
N GLY A 1 10.97 -12.06 14.53
CA GLY A 1 12.13 -11.16 14.41
C GLY A 1 13.26 -11.66 15.30
N LEU A 2 14.40 -10.97 15.32
CA LEU A 2 15.57 -11.36 16.15
C LEU A 2 15.33 -11.07 17.64
N VAL A 3 14.67 -9.96 17.96
CA VAL A 3 14.18 -9.58 19.30
C VAL A 3 12.81 -8.96 19.15
N LYS A 4 11.83 -9.37 19.98
CA LYS A 4 10.45 -8.84 19.89
C LYS A 4 10.36 -7.41 20.40
N THR A 5 11.07 -7.06 21.47
CA THR A 5 11.12 -5.73 22.08
C THR A 5 12.30 -4.93 21.55
N SER A 6 12.26 -4.51 20.29
CA SER A 6 13.32 -3.67 19.69
C SER A 6 13.53 -2.32 20.40
N GLU A 7 12.53 -1.86 21.16
CA GLU A 7 12.53 -0.61 21.92
C GLU A 7 12.98 -0.75 23.38
N ASP A 8 13.12 -1.98 23.90
CA ASP A 8 13.50 -2.23 25.30
C ASP A 8 14.63 -3.26 25.36
N PHE A 9 15.84 -2.76 25.60
CA PHE A 9 17.04 -3.56 25.87
C PHE A 9 17.36 -3.68 27.37
N GLY A 10 16.44 -3.23 28.24
CA GLY A 10 16.55 -3.34 29.68
C GLY A 10 16.18 -4.73 30.19
N ILE A 11 16.15 -4.88 31.52
CA ILE A 11 15.85 -6.16 32.19
C ILE A 11 14.40 -6.63 31.93
N GLN A 12 13.51 -5.70 31.56
CA GLN A 12 12.10 -5.97 31.22
C GLN A 12 11.90 -6.32 29.73
N GLY A 13 12.93 -6.15 28.90
CA GLY A 13 12.90 -6.54 27.49
C GLY A 13 12.95 -8.06 27.29
N GLU A 14 12.41 -8.54 26.18
CA GLU A 14 12.51 -9.94 25.79
C GLU A 14 13.92 -10.24 25.27
N ARG A 15 14.51 -11.36 25.70
CA ARG A 15 15.78 -11.83 25.16
C ARG A 15 15.63 -12.31 23.71
N PRO A 16 16.69 -12.23 22.89
CA PRO A 16 16.67 -12.84 21.56
C PRO A 16 16.34 -14.32 21.65
N VAL A 17 15.43 -14.78 20.79
CA VAL A 17 15.09 -16.21 20.70
C VAL A 17 16.25 -17.01 20.10
N HIS A 18 17.02 -16.38 19.21
CA HIS A 18 18.15 -16.98 18.49
C HIS A 18 19.43 -16.15 18.74
N PRO A 19 20.02 -16.20 19.95
CA PRO A 19 21.19 -15.38 20.30
C PRO A 19 22.43 -15.74 19.47
N GLU A 20 22.65 -17.04 19.18
CA GLU A 20 23.78 -17.51 18.37
C GLU A 20 23.73 -16.95 16.93
N LEU A 21 22.53 -16.75 16.38
CA LEU A 21 22.36 -16.11 15.07
C LEU A 21 22.80 -14.64 15.11
N LEU A 22 22.52 -13.93 16.19
CA LEU A 22 22.97 -12.54 16.36
C LEU A 22 24.49 -12.45 16.46
N ASP A 23 25.10 -13.33 17.25
CA ASP A 23 26.56 -13.39 17.39
C ASP A 23 27.22 -13.69 16.03
N TRP A 24 26.67 -14.66 15.29
CA TRP A 24 27.14 -14.98 13.94
C TRP A 24 27.01 -13.80 12.98
N LEU A 25 25.84 -13.14 12.94
CA LEU A 25 25.64 -11.95 12.10
C LEU A 25 26.58 -10.80 12.46
N ALA A 26 26.88 -10.61 13.75
CA ALA A 26 27.81 -9.57 14.20
C ALA A 26 29.25 -9.86 13.75
N VAL A 27 29.69 -11.12 13.83
CA VAL A 27 31.00 -11.56 13.33
C VAL A 27 31.09 -11.39 11.82
N GLU A 28 30.11 -11.88 11.06
CA GLU A 28 30.04 -11.74 9.60
C GLU A 28 30.09 -10.27 9.17
N PHE A 29 29.34 -9.39 9.86
CA PHE A 29 29.33 -7.97 9.54
C PHE A 29 30.71 -7.32 9.79
N ARG A 30 31.35 -7.63 10.91
CA ARG A 30 32.70 -7.14 11.22
C ARG A 30 33.74 -7.66 10.21
N GLU A 31 33.72 -8.96 9.92
CA GLU A 31 34.68 -9.60 9.01
C GLU A 31 34.48 -9.20 7.54
N SER A 32 33.27 -8.77 7.17
CA SER A 32 33.02 -8.14 5.87
C SER A 32 33.64 -6.75 5.72
N GLY A 33 34.25 -6.18 6.77
CA GLY A 33 34.70 -4.80 6.78
C GLY A 33 33.57 -3.80 6.95
N TRP A 34 32.51 -4.18 7.68
CA TRP A 34 31.32 -3.36 7.90
C TRP A 34 30.53 -3.04 6.62
N ASP A 35 30.52 -3.96 5.65
CA ASP A 35 29.78 -3.80 4.40
C ASP A 35 28.27 -4.03 4.62
N VAL A 36 27.53 -2.93 4.72
CA VAL A 36 26.08 -2.93 4.92
C VAL A 36 25.35 -3.63 3.76
N LYS A 37 25.81 -3.46 2.51
CA LYS A 37 25.15 -4.10 1.35
C LYS A 37 25.35 -5.61 1.37
N LYS A 38 26.53 -6.07 1.77
CA LYS A 38 26.81 -7.51 1.91
C LYS A 38 25.93 -8.13 3.01
N LEU A 39 25.80 -7.47 4.17
CA LEU A 39 24.92 -7.94 5.25
C LEU A 39 23.45 -7.97 4.80
N LEU A 40 22.96 -6.91 4.15
CA LEU A 40 21.58 -6.89 3.64
C LEU A 40 21.36 -8.00 2.62
N ARG A 41 22.30 -8.23 1.69
CA ARG A 41 22.22 -9.33 0.73
C ARG A 41 22.14 -10.69 1.43
N LEU A 42 22.98 -10.91 2.45
CA LEU A 42 22.96 -12.14 3.24
C LEU A 42 21.59 -12.40 3.87
N LEU A 43 20.98 -11.37 4.47
CA LEU A 43 19.66 -11.47 5.08
C LEU A 43 18.57 -11.78 4.05
N VAL A 44 18.47 -10.98 2.97
CA VAL A 44 17.38 -11.11 1.98
C VAL A 44 17.50 -12.34 1.09
N THR A 45 18.68 -12.96 1.03
CA THR A 45 18.90 -14.22 0.28
C THR A 45 18.87 -15.46 1.18
N SER A 46 18.70 -15.30 2.49
CA SER A 46 18.59 -16.42 3.43
C SER A 46 17.36 -17.29 3.14
N HIS A 47 17.38 -18.54 3.61
CA HIS A 47 16.21 -19.42 3.51
C HIS A 47 15.04 -18.86 4.35
N ALA A 48 15.32 -18.39 5.58
CA ALA A 48 14.30 -17.84 6.47
C ALA A 48 13.58 -16.62 5.88
N TYR A 49 14.30 -15.70 5.23
CA TYR A 49 13.68 -14.53 4.60
C TYR A 49 12.79 -14.90 3.40
N ARG A 50 13.14 -15.97 2.67
CA ARG A 50 12.42 -16.42 1.46
C ARG A 50 11.33 -17.45 1.74
N GLN A 51 11.02 -17.73 3.01
CA GLN A 51 9.92 -18.63 3.35
C GLN A 51 8.58 -18.06 2.92
N SER A 52 7.68 -18.94 2.50
CA SER A 52 6.30 -18.57 2.20
C SER A 52 5.54 -18.19 3.46
N SER A 53 4.66 -17.21 3.37
CA SER A 53 3.72 -16.85 4.42
C SER A 53 2.52 -17.81 4.57
N ILE A 54 2.41 -18.83 3.70
CA ILE A 54 1.32 -19.83 3.74
C ILE A 54 1.42 -20.67 5.01
N ILE A 55 0.33 -20.70 5.79
CA ILE A 55 0.23 -21.47 7.02
C ILE A 55 -0.35 -22.85 6.72
N SER A 56 0.45 -23.91 6.88
CA SER A 56 -0.05 -25.29 6.76
C SER A 56 -0.81 -25.74 8.02
N PRO A 57 -1.73 -26.70 7.90
CA PRO A 57 -2.36 -27.33 9.06
C PRO A 57 -1.30 -27.82 10.08
N GLY A 58 -1.50 -27.53 11.36
CA GLY A 58 -0.56 -27.86 12.45
C GLY A 58 0.63 -26.90 12.63
N MET A 59 0.95 -26.05 11.64
CA MET A 59 2.00 -25.03 11.81
C MET A 59 1.56 -23.93 12.78
N ALA A 60 0.31 -23.48 12.68
CA ALA A 60 -0.27 -22.50 13.60
C ALA A 60 -0.29 -22.97 15.06
N GLU A 61 -0.43 -24.29 15.28
CA GLU A 61 -0.42 -24.88 16.62
C GLU A 61 1.00 -24.96 17.20
N ARG A 62 1.99 -25.29 16.36
CA ARG A 62 3.39 -25.46 16.77
C ARG A 62 4.16 -24.14 16.91
N ASP A 63 3.86 -23.17 16.05
CA ASP A 63 4.49 -21.85 16.06
C ASP A 63 3.47 -20.73 15.77
N PRO A 64 2.55 -20.47 16.73
CA PRO A 64 1.50 -19.47 16.55
C PRO A 64 2.07 -18.07 16.30
N ASP A 65 3.10 -17.70 17.06
CA ASP A 65 3.75 -16.38 17.05
C ASP A 65 4.88 -16.25 16.03
N ASN A 66 5.12 -17.28 15.21
CA ASN A 66 6.23 -17.35 14.24
C ASN A 66 7.62 -17.09 14.88
N ARG A 67 7.84 -17.59 16.11
CA ARG A 67 9.10 -17.43 16.87
C ARG A 67 10.21 -18.34 16.32
N PHE A 68 9.84 -19.48 15.74
CA PHE A 68 10.78 -20.40 15.10
C PHE A 68 11.02 -20.08 13.63
N LEU A 69 10.40 -19.00 13.11
CA LEU A 69 10.48 -18.62 11.70
C LEU A 69 10.09 -19.83 10.83
N ALA A 70 8.92 -20.40 11.11
CA ALA A 70 8.36 -21.50 10.33
C ALA A 70 7.73 -21.03 9.01
N ARG A 71 7.41 -19.73 8.92
CA ARG A 71 6.80 -19.07 7.77
C ARG A 71 7.32 -17.65 7.56
N GLY A 72 7.10 -17.11 6.36
CA GLY A 72 7.28 -15.71 6.04
C GLY A 72 6.37 -14.79 6.88
N PRO A 73 6.77 -13.54 7.14
CA PRO A 73 5.95 -12.58 7.87
C PRO A 73 4.82 -12.06 7.00
N ARG A 74 3.57 -12.25 7.45
CA ARG A 74 2.39 -11.63 6.84
C ARG A 74 1.90 -10.46 7.66
N HIS A 75 1.90 -9.26 7.09
CA HIS A 75 1.32 -8.08 7.74
C HIS A 75 0.93 -7.01 6.74
N ARG A 76 -0.07 -6.20 7.11
CA ARG A 76 -0.53 -5.06 6.31
C ARG A 76 0.61 -4.05 6.16
N LEU A 77 0.79 -3.51 4.96
CA LEU A 77 1.78 -2.48 4.70
C LEU A 77 1.41 -1.18 5.45
N PRO A 78 2.40 -0.41 5.93
CA PRO A 78 2.14 0.91 6.49
C PRO A 78 1.43 1.83 5.50
N SER A 79 0.61 2.75 6.02
CA SER A 79 -0.24 3.65 5.21
C SER A 79 0.51 4.46 4.15
N TRP A 80 1.73 4.92 4.45
CA TRP A 80 2.56 5.63 3.47
C TRP A 80 3.07 4.73 2.33
N MET A 81 3.28 3.43 2.60
CA MET A 81 3.64 2.46 1.56
C MET A 81 2.41 2.10 0.73
N LEU A 82 1.24 1.94 1.35
CA LEU A 82 -0.02 1.68 0.64
C LEU A 82 -0.32 2.78 -0.37
N ARG A 83 -0.16 4.05 0.02
CA ARG A 83 -0.32 5.19 -0.90
C ARG A 83 0.69 5.12 -2.04
N ASP A 84 1.98 4.95 -1.75
CA ASP A 84 3.03 4.91 -2.77
C ASP A 84 2.86 3.72 -3.73
N GLN A 85 2.40 2.57 -3.22
CA GLN A 85 2.09 1.39 -3.99
C GLN A 85 0.92 1.65 -4.96
N ALA A 86 -0.18 2.24 -4.48
CA ALA A 86 -1.32 2.58 -5.32
C ALA A 86 -0.92 3.55 -6.45
N LEU A 87 -0.11 4.57 -6.15
CA LEU A 87 0.44 5.50 -7.15
C LEU A 87 1.38 4.80 -8.14
N ALA A 88 2.22 3.87 -7.70
CA ALA A 88 3.14 3.14 -8.58
C ALA A 88 2.39 2.17 -9.51
N ILE A 89 1.44 1.41 -8.98
CA ILE A 89 0.62 0.47 -9.74
C ILE A 89 -0.19 1.23 -10.79
N SER A 90 -0.81 2.34 -10.41
CA SER A 90 -1.62 3.18 -11.33
C SER A 90 -0.79 3.97 -12.33
N GLY A 91 0.52 4.09 -12.13
CA GLY A 91 1.43 4.86 -12.98
C GLY A 91 1.43 6.36 -12.73
N LEU A 92 0.80 6.82 -11.64
CA LEU A 92 0.78 8.23 -11.23
C LEU A 92 2.05 8.64 -10.46
N LEU A 93 2.77 7.69 -9.85
CA LEU A 93 3.89 8.00 -8.95
C LEU A 93 4.96 8.87 -9.61
N VAL A 94 5.26 10.01 -8.98
CA VAL A 94 6.37 10.90 -9.36
C VAL A 94 7.61 10.58 -8.51
N GLU A 95 8.65 10.03 -9.14
CA GLU A 95 9.89 9.59 -8.49
C GLU A 95 10.94 10.71 -8.27
N LYS A 96 10.54 11.98 -8.40
CA LYS A 96 11.45 13.12 -8.21
C LYS A 96 12.04 13.14 -6.79
N ILE A 97 13.37 13.08 -6.72
CA ILE A 97 14.14 13.13 -5.47
C ILE A 97 14.46 14.58 -5.07
N GLY A 98 14.28 14.90 -3.78
CA GLY A 98 14.62 16.20 -3.19
C GLY A 98 13.54 17.27 -3.34
N GLY A 99 13.85 18.53 -3.02
CA GLY A 99 12.90 19.65 -3.11
C GLY A 99 11.97 19.78 -1.89
N PRO A 100 11.06 20.77 -1.90
CA PRO A 100 10.18 21.05 -0.77
C PRO A 100 9.14 19.94 -0.56
N ALA A 101 8.59 19.90 0.64
CA ALA A 101 7.45 19.06 0.96
C ALA A 101 6.19 19.55 0.23
N VAL A 102 5.29 18.63 -0.07
CA VAL A 102 4.07 18.86 -0.86
C VAL A 102 2.81 18.53 -0.08
N LYS A 103 1.73 19.22 -0.39
CA LYS A 103 0.42 19.11 0.24
C LYS A 103 -0.55 18.40 -0.72
N GLY A 104 -0.73 17.09 -0.51
CA GLY A 104 -1.64 16.26 -1.30
C GLY A 104 -3.12 16.51 -0.98
N TYR A 105 -3.99 15.63 -1.47
CA TYR A 105 -5.41 15.64 -1.12
C TYR A 105 -5.62 15.56 0.39
N GLN A 106 -6.53 16.39 0.91
CA GLN A 106 -6.98 16.36 2.29
C GLN A 106 -8.41 16.89 2.37
N PRO A 107 -9.28 16.32 3.22
CA PRO A 107 -10.61 16.90 3.47
C PRO A 107 -10.52 18.35 3.96
N GLU A 108 -11.51 19.15 3.60
CA GLU A 108 -11.61 20.55 4.04
C GLU A 108 -11.78 20.66 5.56
N GLY A 109 -11.27 21.74 6.16
CA GLY A 109 -11.51 22.09 7.57
C GLY A 109 -10.59 21.44 8.59
N VAL A 110 -9.81 20.41 8.22
CA VAL A 110 -8.96 19.66 9.18
C VAL A 110 -7.91 20.56 9.85
N TRP A 111 -7.33 21.50 9.12
CA TRP A 111 -6.31 22.39 9.67
C TRP A 111 -6.93 23.57 10.42
N GLU A 112 -8.06 24.06 9.92
CA GLU A 112 -8.82 25.15 10.49
C GLU A 112 -9.34 24.75 11.87
N GLU A 113 -9.90 23.55 12.01
CA GLU A 113 -10.35 23.01 13.30
C GLU A 113 -9.20 22.93 14.31
N ALA A 114 -8.06 22.37 13.89
CA ALA A 114 -6.88 22.23 14.75
C ALA A 114 -6.16 23.56 15.05
N THR A 115 -6.51 24.66 14.36
CA THR A 115 -5.86 25.97 14.52
C THR A 115 -6.81 27.11 14.87
N PHE A 116 -8.06 26.80 15.23
CA PHE A 116 -9.08 27.81 15.48
C PHE A 116 -9.25 28.78 14.28
N GLY A 117 -9.13 28.25 13.06
CA GLY A 117 -9.28 28.98 11.81
C GLY A 117 -8.08 29.82 11.38
N LEU A 118 -6.98 29.82 12.14
CA LEU A 118 -5.81 30.67 11.86
C LEU A 118 -5.01 30.22 10.64
N ILE A 119 -5.00 28.92 10.34
CA ILE A 119 -4.26 28.36 9.21
C ILE A 119 -5.20 27.52 8.36
N LYS A 120 -5.24 27.83 7.08
CA LYS A 120 -6.00 27.08 6.08
C LYS A 120 -5.11 26.13 5.30
N TYR A 121 -5.62 24.92 5.04
CA TYR A 121 -4.91 23.99 4.16
C TYR A 121 -5.01 24.50 2.72
N GLN A 122 -3.89 24.53 2.02
CA GLN A 122 -3.83 24.85 0.60
C GLN A 122 -3.20 23.65 -0.09
N GLN A 123 -4.01 22.90 -0.82
CA GLN A 123 -3.57 21.76 -1.61
C GLN A 123 -2.63 22.26 -2.73
N ASP A 124 -1.56 21.49 -2.99
CA ASP A 124 -0.72 21.67 -4.17
C ASP A 124 -1.33 20.95 -5.38
N HIS A 125 -0.86 21.27 -6.58
CA HIS A 125 -1.45 20.79 -7.84
C HIS A 125 -0.46 20.03 -8.72
N GLY A 126 -0.98 19.28 -9.70
CA GLY A 126 -0.20 18.49 -10.66
C GLY A 126 0.71 17.45 -9.99
N ASP A 127 1.95 17.33 -10.47
CA ASP A 127 2.95 16.36 -9.99
C ASP A 127 3.12 16.34 -8.46
N ALA A 128 2.85 17.46 -7.78
CA ALA A 128 2.95 17.57 -6.33
C ALA A 128 2.02 16.57 -5.61
N LEU A 129 0.85 16.26 -6.18
CA LEU A 129 -0.13 15.34 -5.62
C LEU A 129 0.32 13.88 -5.63
N TYR A 130 1.20 13.53 -6.56
CA TYR A 130 1.61 12.14 -6.81
C TYR A 130 3.05 11.85 -6.40
N ARG A 131 3.70 12.76 -5.68
CA ARG A 131 5.02 12.49 -5.11
C ARG A 131 4.96 11.38 -4.07
N ARG A 132 6.09 10.68 -3.93
CA ARG A 132 6.32 9.71 -2.84
C ARG A 132 5.91 10.31 -1.49
N SER A 133 5.28 9.49 -0.66
CA SER A 133 4.75 9.83 0.66
C SER A 133 5.81 10.41 1.60
N LEU A 134 7.09 10.12 1.35
CA LEU A 134 8.25 10.74 2.00
C LEU A 134 8.25 12.28 1.92
N TYR A 135 7.72 12.84 0.82
CA TYR A 135 7.69 14.29 0.58
C TYR A 135 6.38 14.93 1.05
N THR A 136 5.43 14.17 1.61
CA THR A 136 4.16 14.73 2.07
C THR A 136 4.39 15.63 3.29
N PHE A 137 3.87 16.86 3.22
CA PHE A 137 3.94 17.82 4.29
C PHE A 137 3.19 17.31 5.52
N TRP A 138 3.80 17.49 6.69
CA TRP A 138 3.25 16.97 7.93
C TRP A 138 3.48 17.97 9.06
N ARG A 139 2.39 18.54 9.57
CA ARG A 139 2.43 19.52 10.64
C ARG A 139 2.50 18.83 12.00
N ARG A 140 3.16 19.46 12.99
CA ARG A 140 3.35 18.87 14.33
C ARG A 140 2.06 18.31 14.96
N ILE A 141 0.94 18.99 14.78
CA ILE A 141 -0.36 18.64 15.38
C ILE A 141 -1.40 18.12 14.37
N VAL A 142 -1.11 18.17 13.07
CA VAL A 142 -2.01 17.67 12.00
C VAL A 142 -1.17 16.93 10.97
N GLY A 143 -1.35 15.62 10.90
CA GLY A 143 -0.75 14.77 9.87
C GLY A 143 -1.62 14.66 8.61
N PRO A 144 -1.10 14.04 7.55
CA PRO A 144 -1.91 13.64 6.40
C PRO A 144 -3.02 12.68 6.84
N THR A 145 -4.26 12.93 6.41
CA THR A 145 -5.44 12.19 6.89
C THR A 145 -5.50 10.74 6.40
N MET A 146 -4.86 10.44 5.27
CA MET A 146 -4.75 9.07 4.76
C MET A 146 -3.65 8.24 5.46
N PHE A 147 -2.86 8.85 6.35
CA PHE A 147 -1.78 8.16 7.08
C PHE A 147 -2.27 7.71 8.45
N PHE A 148 -2.66 6.44 8.52
CA PHE A 148 -2.99 5.74 9.76
C PHE A 148 -1.82 4.94 10.33
N ASP A 149 -1.92 4.60 11.61
CA ASP A 149 -0.89 3.92 12.43
C ASP A 149 0.50 4.57 12.41
N VAL A 150 0.51 5.90 12.24
CA VAL A 150 1.74 6.66 12.17
C VAL A 150 2.10 7.27 13.51
N ALA A 151 3.40 7.37 13.79
CA ALA A 151 3.88 7.99 15.02
C ALA A 151 3.41 9.45 15.11
N ASN A 152 2.97 9.88 16.29
CA ASN A 152 2.75 11.30 16.54
C ASN A 152 4.10 12.04 16.43
N ARG A 153 4.09 13.32 16.03
CA ARG A 153 5.32 14.14 15.98
C ARG A 153 5.66 14.80 17.32
N GLN A 154 5.12 14.25 18.41
CA GLN A 154 5.26 14.78 19.77
C GLN A 154 6.11 13.85 20.66
N THR A 155 6.21 12.58 20.30
CA THR A 155 6.91 11.52 21.02
C THR A 155 7.74 10.67 20.06
N CYS A 156 8.79 10.04 20.57
CA CYS A 156 9.54 9.05 19.80
C CYS A 156 8.75 7.73 19.77
N SER A 157 8.63 7.13 18.58
CA SER A 157 8.09 5.79 18.41
C SER A 157 9.10 4.96 17.62
N VAL A 158 9.59 3.88 18.24
CA VAL A 158 10.61 2.99 17.63
C VAL A 158 9.95 1.98 16.69
N LYS A 159 8.73 1.53 17.02
CA LYS A 159 7.94 0.64 16.18
C LYS A 159 6.82 1.38 15.47
N THR A 160 6.56 0.96 14.24
CA THR A 160 5.34 1.31 13.52
C THR A 160 4.19 0.46 14.05
N GLY A 161 3.09 1.11 14.44
CA GLY A 161 1.85 0.40 14.72
C GLY A 161 1.34 -0.25 13.44
N LEU A 162 0.79 -1.46 13.53
CA LEU A 162 0.13 -2.10 12.40
C LEU A 162 -1.20 -2.61 12.90
N THR A 163 -2.26 -1.84 12.64
CA THR A 163 -3.62 -2.22 12.98
C THR A 163 -4.45 -2.44 11.72
N ASN A 164 -5.42 -3.35 11.82
CA ASN A 164 -6.32 -3.68 10.73
C ASN A 164 -7.75 -3.31 11.14
N THR A 165 -8.07 -2.02 11.03
CA THR A 165 -9.40 -1.51 11.38
C THR A 165 -10.26 -1.33 10.13
N PRO A 166 -11.60 -1.42 10.24
CA PRO A 166 -12.50 -1.12 9.13
C PRO A 166 -12.31 0.30 8.56
N LEU A 167 -11.93 1.26 9.41
CA LEU A 167 -11.66 2.64 8.97
C LEU A 167 -10.50 2.70 7.97
N HIS A 168 -9.47 1.87 8.12
CA HIS A 168 -8.34 1.83 7.18
C HIS A 168 -8.77 1.32 5.80
N ALA A 169 -9.67 0.34 5.76
CA ALA A 169 -10.25 -0.14 4.50
C ALA A 169 -11.15 0.93 3.85
N LEU A 170 -11.91 1.69 4.65
CA LEU A 170 -12.71 2.80 4.12
C LEU A 170 -11.84 3.92 3.53
N VAL A 171 -10.66 4.20 4.10
CA VAL A 171 -9.71 5.14 3.50
C VAL A 171 -9.24 4.66 2.13
N THR A 172 -8.79 3.41 2.01
CA THR A 172 -8.29 2.86 0.74
C THR A 172 -9.38 2.67 -0.32
N LEU A 173 -10.65 2.64 0.07
CA LEU A 173 -11.79 2.58 -0.84
C LEU A 173 -12.29 3.97 -1.31
N ASN A 174 -12.19 5.00 -0.47
CA ASN A 174 -12.91 6.26 -0.69
C ASN A 174 -12.03 7.51 -0.81
N ASP A 175 -10.79 7.48 -0.31
CA ASP A 175 -9.93 8.66 -0.43
C ASP A 175 -9.64 8.96 -1.90
N VAL A 176 -9.61 10.26 -2.23
CA VAL A 176 -9.45 10.76 -3.60
C VAL A 176 -8.21 10.16 -4.26
N THR A 177 -7.11 10.02 -3.50
CA THR A 177 -5.86 9.47 -3.99
C THR A 177 -6.03 8.04 -4.51
N TYR A 178 -6.79 7.20 -3.78
CA TYR A 178 -6.97 5.79 -4.14
C TYR A 178 -8.00 5.63 -5.25
N THR A 179 -9.07 6.44 -5.24
CA THR A 179 -10.08 6.43 -6.30
C THR A 179 -9.48 6.88 -7.64
N GLU A 180 -8.67 7.94 -7.61
CA GLU A 180 -7.96 8.41 -8.79
C GLU A 180 -6.89 7.41 -9.28
N ALA A 181 -6.15 6.79 -8.35
CA ALA A 181 -5.22 5.72 -8.70
C ALA A 181 -5.94 4.51 -9.34
N ALA A 182 -7.12 4.12 -8.83
CA ALA A 182 -7.94 3.09 -9.43
C ALA A 182 -8.34 3.44 -10.87
N ARG A 183 -8.77 4.69 -11.12
CA ARG A 183 -9.09 5.15 -12.47
C ARG A 183 -7.88 5.14 -13.39
N SER A 184 -6.73 5.65 -12.94
CA SER A 184 -5.51 5.63 -13.76
C SER A 184 -5.04 4.20 -14.06
N LEU A 185 -5.21 3.26 -13.11
CA LEU A 185 -4.98 1.84 -13.38
C LEU A 185 -5.97 1.29 -14.43
N ALA A 186 -7.25 1.65 -14.35
CA ALA A 186 -8.27 1.27 -15.31
C ALA A 186 -7.95 1.74 -16.74
N GLU A 187 -7.48 2.99 -16.91
CA GLU A 187 -7.05 3.47 -18.22
C GLU A 187 -5.89 2.65 -18.80
N ARG A 188 -4.93 2.27 -17.94
CA ARG A 188 -3.81 1.40 -18.35
C ARG A 188 -4.29 0.01 -18.73
N MET A 189 -5.32 -0.52 -18.07
CA MET A 189 -5.96 -1.79 -18.42
C MET A 189 -6.63 -1.71 -19.78
N MET A 190 -7.43 -0.66 -20.03
CA MET A 190 -8.14 -0.48 -21.30
C MET A 190 -7.19 -0.28 -22.49
N LYS A 191 -6.04 0.36 -22.24
CA LYS A 191 -4.98 0.57 -23.25
C LYS A 191 -4.10 -0.67 -23.47
N ALA A 192 -4.19 -1.68 -22.60
CA ALA A 192 -3.44 -2.91 -22.79
C ALA A 192 -4.05 -3.77 -23.93
N PRO A 193 -3.23 -4.44 -24.74
CA PRO A 193 -3.73 -5.30 -25.80
C PRO A 193 -4.39 -6.56 -25.24
N GLY A 194 -5.35 -7.12 -25.99
CA GLY A 194 -6.04 -8.35 -25.64
C GLY A 194 -7.51 -8.15 -25.25
N ASP A 195 -8.15 -9.25 -24.89
CA ASP A 195 -9.51 -9.27 -24.38
C ASP A 195 -9.55 -8.88 -22.89
N ASP A 196 -10.75 -8.82 -22.31
CA ASP A 196 -10.90 -8.40 -20.92
C ASP A 196 -10.24 -9.39 -19.95
N SER A 197 -10.19 -10.69 -20.27
CA SER A 197 -9.46 -11.66 -19.46
C SER A 197 -7.96 -11.33 -19.41
N ALA A 198 -7.34 -11.02 -20.55
CA ALA A 198 -5.93 -10.61 -20.61
C ALA A 198 -5.68 -9.30 -19.84
N LYS A 199 -6.56 -8.30 -19.99
CA LYS A 199 -6.45 -7.02 -19.27
C LYS A 199 -6.55 -7.19 -17.75
N LEU A 200 -7.53 -7.98 -17.30
CA LEU A 200 -7.72 -8.32 -15.89
C LEU A 200 -6.53 -9.09 -15.32
N SER A 201 -6.00 -10.06 -16.07
CA SER A 201 -4.80 -10.80 -15.67
C SER A 201 -3.58 -9.91 -15.51
N HIS A 202 -3.38 -8.96 -16.44
CA HIS A 202 -2.29 -8.01 -16.35
C HIS A 202 -2.40 -7.11 -15.11
N ALA A 203 -3.60 -6.60 -14.81
CA ALA A 203 -3.84 -5.80 -13.61
C ALA A 203 -3.66 -6.60 -12.32
N PHE A 204 -4.22 -7.80 -12.25
CA PHE A 204 -4.09 -8.69 -11.10
C PHE A 204 -2.62 -8.94 -10.79
N ARG A 205 -1.82 -9.29 -11.80
CA ARG A 205 -0.37 -9.50 -11.63
C ARG A 205 0.36 -8.24 -11.20
N ARG A 206 -0.07 -7.06 -11.64
CA ARG A 206 0.54 -5.79 -11.25
C ARG A 206 0.25 -5.45 -9.78
N CYS A 207 -0.91 -5.83 -9.26
CA CYS A 207 -1.29 -5.60 -7.87
C CYS A 207 -0.73 -6.67 -6.91
N THR A 208 -0.85 -7.95 -7.27
CA THR A 208 -0.56 -9.08 -6.36
C THR A 208 0.75 -9.80 -6.67
N SER A 209 1.44 -9.43 -7.75
CA SER A 209 2.60 -10.17 -8.29
C SER A 209 2.33 -11.64 -8.67
N ARG A 210 1.06 -12.07 -8.71
CA ARG A 210 0.64 -13.44 -9.06
C ARG A 210 -0.14 -13.48 -10.36
N ILE A 211 -0.24 -14.66 -10.96
CA ILE A 211 -1.16 -14.91 -12.06
C ILE A 211 -2.50 -15.34 -11.45
N PRO A 212 -3.65 -14.75 -11.84
CA PRO A 212 -4.94 -15.18 -11.34
C PRO A 212 -5.21 -16.63 -11.76
N ASP A 213 -5.82 -17.41 -10.88
CA ASP A 213 -6.27 -18.75 -11.26
C ASP A 213 -7.61 -18.68 -12.06
N ALA A 214 -8.14 -19.84 -12.42
CA ALA A 214 -9.39 -19.92 -13.17
C ALA A 214 -10.60 -19.36 -12.39
N LYS A 215 -10.60 -19.47 -11.06
CA LYS A 215 -11.67 -18.95 -10.21
C LYS A 215 -11.55 -17.44 -10.09
N ASP A 216 -10.35 -16.93 -9.83
CA ASP A 216 -10.07 -15.49 -9.79
C ASP A 216 -10.52 -14.82 -11.09
N THR A 217 -10.14 -15.40 -12.23
CA THR A 217 -10.49 -14.89 -13.55
C THR A 217 -12.01 -14.86 -13.77
N ALA A 218 -12.72 -15.94 -13.41
CA ALA A 218 -14.17 -16.01 -13.55
C ALA A 218 -14.90 -14.96 -12.67
N ILE A 219 -14.42 -14.74 -11.44
CA ILE A 219 -14.98 -13.74 -10.52
C ILE A 219 -14.77 -12.33 -11.08
N LEU A 220 -13.55 -12.01 -11.53
CA LEU A 220 -13.22 -10.69 -12.06
C LEU A 220 -14.01 -10.37 -13.34
N LEU A 221 -14.16 -11.33 -14.25
CA LEU A 221 -14.98 -11.17 -15.44
C LEU A 221 -16.46 -10.94 -15.09
N SER A 222 -17.00 -11.73 -14.15
CA SER A 222 -18.39 -11.57 -13.70
C SER A 222 -18.62 -10.21 -13.03
N ALA A 223 -17.65 -9.75 -12.23
CA ALA A 223 -17.70 -8.43 -11.59
C ALA A 223 -17.62 -7.29 -12.63
N LEU A 224 -16.80 -7.43 -13.67
CA LEU A 224 -16.68 -6.43 -14.73
C LEU A 224 -18.00 -6.28 -15.50
N GLU A 225 -18.65 -7.39 -15.87
CA GLU A 225 -19.95 -7.38 -16.55
C GLU A 225 -21.06 -6.79 -15.67
N LEU A 226 -21.04 -7.08 -14.38
CA LEU A 226 -21.96 -6.47 -13.42
C LEU A 226 -21.80 -4.95 -13.37
N LEU A 227 -20.56 -4.47 -13.25
CA LEU A 227 -20.25 -3.04 -13.20
C LEU A 227 -20.61 -2.34 -14.50
N ARG A 228 -20.35 -2.96 -15.65
CA ARG A 228 -20.78 -2.45 -16.96
C ARG A 228 -22.28 -2.29 -17.02
N THR A 229 -23.04 -3.33 -16.64
CA THR A 229 -24.50 -3.28 -16.63
C THR A 229 -25.02 -2.15 -15.73
N GLN A 230 -24.42 -1.98 -14.56
CA GLN A 230 -24.79 -0.93 -13.62
C GLN A 230 -24.53 0.48 -14.18
N TYR A 231 -23.35 0.72 -14.75
CA TYR A 231 -22.97 2.02 -15.31
C TYR A 231 -23.63 2.33 -16.66
N GLN A 232 -24.04 1.31 -17.42
CA GLN A 232 -24.91 1.48 -18.58
C GLN A 232 -26.31 1.96 -18.18
N ALA A 233 -26.83 1.48 -17.05
CA ALA A 233 -28.12 1.91 -16.51
C ALA A 233 -28.08 3.32 -15.89
N ASP A 234 -26.92 3.75 -15.37
CA ASP A 234 -26.69 5.09 -14.82
C ASP A 234 -25.35 5.69 -15.31
N PRO A 235 -25.30 6.25 -16.54
CA PRO A 235 -24.09 6.85 -17.10
C PRO A 235 -23.61 8.10 -16.36
N ASP A 236 -24.47 8.77 -15.61
CA ASP A 236 -24.09 9.97 -14.85
C ASP A 236 -23.27 9.59 -13.62
N SER A 237 -23.61 8.46 -12.97
CA SER A 237 -22.76 7.89 -11.91
C SER A 237 -21.37 7.48 -12.42
N ALA A 238 -21.29 6.95 -13.65
CA ALA A 238 -20.03 6.58 -14.30
C ALA A 238 -19.13 7.80 -14.47
N LYS A 239 -19.67 8.88 -15.06
CA LYS A 239 -18.97 10.16 -15.24
C LYS A 239 -18.51 10.76 -13.92
N LYS A 240 -19.35 10.69 -12.88
CA LYS A 240 -19.01 11.19 -11.54
C LYS A 240 -17.82 10.44 -10.94
N LEU A 241 -17.79 9.10 -11.06
CA LEU A 241 -16.68 8.30 -10.56
C LEU A 241 -15.38 8.66 -11.27
N ILE A 242 -15.37 8.66 -12.62
CA ILE A 242 -14.15 8.90 -13.40
C ILE A 242 -13.65 10.36 -13.34
N ALA A 243 -14.48 11.28 -12.84
CA ALA A 243 -14.09 12.67 -12.60
C ALA A 243 -13.42 12.89 -11.23
N THR A 244 -13.22 11.83 -10.42
CA THR A 244 -12.58 11.95 -9.12
C THR A 244 -11.06 12.13 -9.26
N GLY A 245 -10.52 13.13 -8.57
CA GLY A 245 -9.10 13.51 -8.64
C GLY A 245 -8.86 14.72 -9.54
N GLU A 246 -7.59 15.10 -9.69
CA GLU A 246 -7.18 16.28 -10.47
C GLU A 246 -6.74 15.89 -11.88
N SER A 247 -6.18 14.69 -12.06
CA SER A 247 -5.84 14.21 -13.39
C SER A 247 -7.10 13.97 -14.21
N THR A 248 -7.02 14.26 -15.50
CA THR A 248 -8.16 14.18 -16.42
C THR A 248 -8.26 12.79 -17.04
N PRO A 249 -9.45 12.18 -17.14
CA PRO A 249 -9.62 10.93 -17.86
C PRO A 249 -9.36 11.09 -19.36
N ASP A 250 -8.83 10.03 -19.99
CA ASP A 250 -8.63 10.01 -21.43
C ASP A 250 -9.97 10.09 -22.18
N PRO A 251 -10.21 11.16 -22.97
CA PRO A 251 -11.49 11.37 -23.65
C PRO A 251 -11.75 10.37 -24.78
N ALA A 252 -10.75 9.58 -25.20
CA ALA A 252 -10.92 8.54 -26.21
C ALA A 252 -11.54 7.26 -25.64
N LEU A 253 -11.57 7.09 -24.31
CA LEU A 253 -12.13 5.91 -23.66
C LEU A 253 -13.62 6.10 -23.38
N ASP A 254 -14.40 5.03 -23.55
CA ASP A 254 -15.81 5.04 -23.19
C ASP A 254 -15.98 5.27 -21.67
N PRO A 255 -16.74 6.28 -21.22
CA PRO A 255 -16.88 6.61 -19.80
C PRO A 255 -17.47 5.47 -18.95
N VAL A 256 -18.37 4.67 -19.54
CA VAL A 256 -19.04 3.57 -18.84
C VAL A 256 -18.08 2.41 -18.65
N ASP A 257 -17.33 2.03 -19.70
CA ASP A 257 -16.31 1.00 -19.59
C ASP A 257 -15.17 1.44 -18.66
N LEU A 258 -14.74 2.71 -18.73
CA LEU A 258 -13.73 3.25 -17.83
C LEU A 258 -14.17 3.21 -16.37
N ALA A 259 -15.43 3.56 -16.07
CA ALA A 259 -15.98 3.44 -14.72
C ALA A 259 -16.03 1.98 -14.24
N ALA A 260 -16.41 1.04 -15.11
CA ALA A 260 -16.44 -0.39 -14.78
C ALA A 260 -15.03 -0.93 -14.47
N PHE A 261 -14.04 -0.63 -15.31
CA PHE A 261 -12.64 -0.96 -15.04
C PHE A 261 -12.09 -0.25 -13.80
N THR A 262 -12.56 0.98 -13.50
CA THR A 262 -12.20 1.71 -12.26
C THR A 262 -12.69 0.95 -11.02
N GLY A 263 -13.91 0.41 -11.05
CA GLY A 263 -14.43 -0.44 -9.98
C GLY A 263 -13.61 -1.71 -9.77
N ILE A 264 -13.20 -2.38 -10.85
CA ILE A 264 -12.29 -3.53 -10.77
C ILE A 264 -10.92 -3.14 -10.22
N ALA A 265 -10.34 -2.04 -10.70
CA ALA A 265 -9.05 -1.56 -10.21
C ALA A 265 -9.12 -1.23 -8.71
N SER A 266 -10.21 -0.60 -8.25
CA SER A 266 -10.45 -0.35 -6.83
C SER A 266 -10.53 -1.65 -6.03
N LEU A 267 -11.24 -2.67 -6.53
CA LEU A 267 -11.29 -3.99 -5.92
C LEU A 267 -9.89 -4.60 -5.80
N LEU A 268 -9.10 -4.60 -6.88
CA LEU A 268 -7.75 -5.17 -6.90
C LEU A 268 -6.80 -4.44 -5.94
N LEU A 269 -6.87 -3.11 -5.87
CA LEU A 269 -6.08 -2.30 -4.95
C LEU A 269 -6.44 -2.54 -3.47
N ASN A 270 -7.64 -3.06 -3.20
CA ASN A 270 -8.14 -3.33 -1.85
C ASN A 270 -8.10 -4.81 -1.45
N LEU A 271 -7.56 -5.70 -2.29
CA LEU A 271 -7.31 -7.09 -1.93
C LEU A 271 -6.30 -7.19 -0.77
N ASP A 272 -6.48 -8.16 0.12
CA ASP A 272 -5.55 -8.38 1.23
C ASP A 272 -4.15 -8.71 0.72
N GLU A 273 -4.07 -9.44 -0.40
CA GLU A 273 -2.83 -9.78 -1.11
C GLU A 273 -2.11 -8.56 -1.71
N THR A 274 -2.84 -7.48 -2.01
CA THR A 274 -2.26 -6.22 -2.50
C THR A 274 -1.80 -5.35 -1.34
N LEU A 275 -2.59 -5.31 -0.26
CA LEU A 275 -2.38 -4.45 0.90
C LEU A 275 -1.36 -5.02 1.90
N SER A 276 -1.03 -6.30 1.81
CA SER A 276 -0.14 -6.99 2.76
C SER A 276 1.18 -7.41 2.11
N LEU A 277 2.24 -7.44 2.93
CA LEU A 277 3.46 -8.16 2.61
C LEU A 277 3.20 -9.65 2.83
N GLU A 278 3.55 -10.50 1.85
CA GLU A 278 3.44 -11.97 1.90
C GLU A 278 4.68 -12.69 1.38
#